data_AF-A0A257VIH9-F1
#
_entry.id   AF-A0A257VIH9-F1
#
_cell.length_a   1.000
_cell.length_b   1.000
_cell.length_c   1.000
_cell.angle_alpha   90.00
_cell.angle_beta   90.00
_cell.angle_gamma   90.00
#
_symmetry.space_group_name_H-M   'P 1'
#
loop_
_entity.id
_entity.type
_entity.pdbx_description
1 polymer ?
#
loop_
_entity_poly.entity_id
_entity_poly.type
_entity_poly.pdbx_seq_one_letter_code
_entity_poly.pdbx_strand_id
1 'polypeptide(L)'
;MFDQTFVDGTGKTNKPWTVFVSFLIQAALLAVLVIIPMWFFEGLQPAQLASMLVAPPPPPPPPPPPPAAAPVKVVKVIPRQFDANRLMAPKQIPKEIAMIKEEELPPPMGGAVVGGVPGGVPGGVPGGVIGGIIGGVPSAAPPPPPPPKEVPKPKPTGPIRVGGNVQAANLIRQVRPNYPPLAKQARIQGVVRFNAIISRDGTIQNLQMMSGHPLLVPAATEAVRQWVYKPTLLNGEAVEVQTQIDVNFTLSN
;
A
#
# COMPACT_ATOMS: atom_id res chain seq x y z
N MET A 1 -87.30 30.84 3.87
CA MET A 1 -87.42 29.53 4.55
C MET A 1 -86.25 28.65 4.13
N PHE A 2 -85.13 28.66 4.86
CA PHE A 2 -84.09 27.62 4.81
C PHE A 2 -83.30 27.68 6.14
N ASP A 3 -83.92 27.18 7.22
CA ASP A 3 -83.40 27.19 8.60
C ASP A 3 -83.08 25.77 9.12
N GLN A 4 -82.63 24.84 8.27
CA GLN A 4 -82.23 23.51 8.73
C GLN A 4 -81.14 22.91 7.84
N THR A 5 -79.87 22.95 8.25
CA THR A 5 -78.81 21.97 7.87
C THR A 5 -77.56 22.06 8.74
N PHE A 6 -77.70 22.25 10.06
CA PHE A 6 -76.65 21.79 10.98
C PHE A 6 -77.08 20.43 11.53
N VAL A 7 -76.68 19.38 10.82
CA VAL A 7 -76.69 18.03 11.37
C VAL A 7 -75.54 17.98 12.37
N ASP A 8 -75.84 18.25 13.65
CA ASP A 8 -74.98 17.92 14.78
C ASP A 8 -74.92 16.39 14.92
N GLY A 9 -74.12 15.77 14.05
CA GLY A 9 -73.73 14.38 14.17
C GLY A 9 -72.76 14.21 15.33
N THR A 10 -73.25 14.19 16.56
CA THR A 10 -72.49 13.74 17.74
C THR A 10 -72.31 12.23 17.72
N GLY A 11 -71.55 11.75 16.71
CA GLY A 11 -71.05 10.38 16.69
C GLY A 11 -70.09 10.18 17.86
N LYS A 12 -70.43 9.27 18.77
CA LYS A 12 -69.56 8.82 19.87
C LYS A 12 -68.36 8.10 19.26
N THR A 13 -67.31 8.85 18.98
CA THR A 13 -66.08 8.33 18.36
C THR A 13 -65.15 7.80 19.44
N ASN A 14 -64.58 6.61 19.22
CA ASN A 14 -63.57 6.00 20.11
C ASN A 14 -62.19 6.70 19.97
N LYS A 15 -62.19 8.04 19.90
CA LYS A 15 -61.01 8.89 19.78
C LYS A 15 -59.95 8.62 20.86
N PRO A 16 -60.28 8.50 22.17
CA PRO A 16 -59.24 8.27 23.18
C PRO A 16 -58.60 6.88 23.03
N TRP A 17 -59.38 5.87 22.62
CA TRP A 17 -58.87 4.52 22.36
C TRP A 17 -57.91 4.49 21.19
N THR A 18 -58.26 5.18 20.09
CA THR A 18 -57.42 5.21 18.88
C THR A 18 -56.10 5.95 19.14
N VAL A 19 -56.14 7.03 19.93
CA VAL A 19 -54.93 7.75 20.36
C VAL A 19 -54.06 6.88 21.27
N PHE A 20 -54.66 6.15 22.21
CA PHE A 20 -53.92 5.24 23.10
C PHE A 20 -53.24 4.11 22.31
N VAL A 21 -53.95 3.50 21.37
CA VAL A 21 -53.40 2.44 20.49
C VAL A 21 -52.26 3.00 19.62
N SER A 22 -52.42 4.19 19.04
CA SER A 22 -51.36 4.85 18.26
C SER A 22 -50.11 5.12 19.11
N PHE A 23 -50.30 5.59 20.34
CA PHE A 23 -49.19 5.84 21.27
C PHE A 23 -48.46 4.54 21.64
N LEU A 24 -49.19 3.45 21.88
CA LEU A 24 -48.63 2.14 22.17
C LEU A 24 -47.80 1.60 21.00
N ILE A 25 -48.31 1.74 19.77
CA ILE A 25 -47.59 1.32 18.55
C ILE A 25 -46.32 2.13 18.36
N GLN A 26 -46.36 3.46 18.52
CA GLN A 26 -45.16 4.32 18.43
C GLN A 26 -44.13 3.98 19.52
N ALA A 27 -44.58 3.76 20.76
CA ALA A 27 -43.70 3.38 21.85
C ALA A 27 -43.02 2.02 21.58
N ALA A 28 -43.75 1.04 21.05
CA ALA A 28 -43.19 -0.25 20.65
C ALA A 28 -42.17 -0.10 19.51
N LEU A 29 -42.45 0.75 18.52
CA LEU A 29 -41.54 1.01 17.39
C LEU A 29 -40.22 1.64 17.87
N LEU A 30 -40.30 2.62 18.78
CA LEU A 30 -39.11 3.22 19.39
C LEU A 30 -38.35 2.22 20.26
N ALA A 31 -39.04 1.39 21.03
CA ALA A 31 -38.40 0.33 21.83
C ALA A 31 -37.64 -0.65 20.93
N VAL A 32 -38.23 -1.08 19.81
CA VAL A 32 -37.55 -1.95 18.83
C VAL A 32 -36.33 -1.26 18.22
N LEU A 33 -36.42 0.02 17.87
CA LEU A 33 -35.30 0.79 17.31
C LEU A 33 -34.12 0.90 18.29
N VAL A 34 -34.38 0.95 19.60
CA VAL A 34 -33.34 0.95 20.65
C VAL A 34 -32.79 -0.46 20.93
N ILE A 35 -33.65 -1.49 20.88
CA ILE A 35 -33.26 -2.87 21.18
C ILE A 35 -32.43 -3.49 20.05
N ILE A 36 -32.73 -3.20 18.78
CA ILE A 36 -31.97 -3.71 17.61
C ILE A 36 -30.46 -3.45 17.75
N PRO A 37 -29.97 -2.21 17.95
CA PRO A 37 -28.55 -1.96 18.08
C PRO A 37 -27.95 -2.58 19.35
N MET A 38 -28.72 -2.79 20.43
CA MET A 38 -28.23 -3.50 21.61
C MET A 38 -28.03 -4.99 21.36
N TRP A 39 -28.92 -5.62 20.60
CA TRP A 39 -28.86 -7.07 20.36
C TRP A 39 -27.82 -7.44 19.30
N PHE A 40 -27.60 -6.54 18.33
CA PHE A 40 -26.58 -6.67 17.28
C PHE A 40 -25.31 -5.85 17.57
N PHE A 41 -25.06 -5.49 18.83
CA PHE A 41 -23.81 -4.83 19.19
C PHE A 41 -22.68 -5.86 19.15
N GLU A 42 -22.12 -6.09 17.96
CA GLU A 42 -20.84 -6.75 17.78
C GLU A 42 -19.79 -5.89 18.51
N GLY A 43 -19.42 -6.31 19.73
CA GLY A 43 -18.35 -5.66 20.49
C GLY A 43 -17.07 -5.62 19.65
N LEU A 44 -16.36 -4.49 19.68
CA LEU A 44 -15.05 -4.34 19.05
C LEU A 44 -14.17 -5.54 19.42
N GLN A 45 -13.68 -6.29 18.42
CA GLN A 45 -12.85 -7.47 18.61
C GLN A 45 -11.64 -7.14 19.52
N PRO A 46 -11.65 -7.56 20.82
CA PRO A 46 -10.54 -7.25 21.72
C PRO A 46 -9.25 -8.01 21.33
N ALA A 47 -9.38 -8.98 20.42
CA ALA A 47 -8.28 -9.75 19.85
C ALA A 47 -7.25 -8.89 19.10
N GLN A 48 -7.65 -7.72 18.55
CA GLN A 48 -6.72 -6.81 17.87
C GLN A 48 -5.88 -5.98 18.85
N LEU A 49 -6.30 -5.86 20.12
CA LEU A 49 -5.57 -5.08 21.14
C LEU A 49 -4.57 -5.93 21.94
N ALA A 50 -4.83 -7.23 22.09
CA ALA A 50 -3.91 -8.14 22.80
C ALA A 50 -2.69 -8.55 21.95
N SER A 51 -2.80 -8.55 20.63
CA SER A 51 -1.69 -8.90 19.71
C SER A 51 -0.60 -7.82 19.61
N MET A 52 -0.81 -6.64 20.21
CA MET A 52 0.15 -5.53 20.18
C MET A 52 1.11 -5.52 21.38
N LEU A 53 0.92 -6.39 22.38
CA LEU A 53 1.75 -6.42 23.60
C LEU A 53 2.54 -7.72 23.79
N VAL A 54 2.38 -8.71 22.92
CA VAL A 54 3.24 -9.91 22.92
C VAL A 54 4.33 -9.70 21.88
N ALA A 55 5.57 -9.53 22.34
CA ALA A 55 6.73 -9.51 21.46
C ALA A 55 6.73 -10.83 20.66
N PRO A 56 6.82 -10.79 19.32
CA PRO A 56 6.91 -12.02 18.53
C PRO A 56 8.08 -12.86 19.05
N PRO A 57 7.91 -14.18 19.21
CA PRO A 57 9.00 -15.05 19.62
C PRO A 57 10.19 -14.83 18.67
N PRO A 58 11.44 -14.84 19.18
CA PRO A 58 12.60 -14.67 18.32
C PRO A 58 12.52 -15.70 17.18
N PRO A 59 12.83 -15.30 15.93
CA PRO A 59 12.82 -16.23 14.82
C PRO A 59 13.70 -17.43 15.17
N PRO A 60 13.27 -18.67 14.85
CA PRO A 60 14.12 -19.83 15.06
C PRO A 60 15.46 -19.59 14.36
N PRO A 61 16.58 -20.04 14.96
CA PRO A 61 17.88 -19.91 14.31
C PRO A 61 17.77 -20.50 12.90
N PRO A 62 18.35 -19.83 11.89
CA PRO A 62 18.29 -20.33 10.53
C PRO A 62 18.80 -21.78 10.51
N PRO A 63 18.14 -22.69 9.79
CA PRO A 63 18.64 -24.04 9.64
C PRO A 63 20.09 -23.94 9.10
N PRO A 64 21.00 -24.83 9.55
CA PRO A 64 22.34 -24.85 9.01
C PRO A 64 22.24 -24.91 7.48
N PRO A 65 23.03 -24.11 6.75
CA PRO A 65 22.98 -24.10 5.30
C PRO A 65 23.13 -25.55 4.80
N PRO A 66 22.28 -26.00 3.85
CA PRO A 66 22.51 -27.27 3.18
C PRO A 66 23.97 -27.31 2.70
N PRO A 67 24.69 -28.44 2.82
CA PRO A 67 26.00 -28.58 2.24
C PRO A 67 25.95 -28.04 0.81
N ALA A 68 26.83 -27.08 0.49
CA ALA A 68 26.82 -26.40 -0.79
C ALA A 68 26.68 -27.45 -1.90
N ALA A 69 25.55 -27.41 -2.61
CA ALA A 69 25.36 -28.27 -3.76
C ALA A 69 26.53 -27.98 -4.70
N ALA A 70 27.33 -29.02 -4.97
CA ALA A 70 28.50 -28.91 -5.83
C ALA A 70 28.10 -28.14 -7.10
N PRO A 71 28.88 -27.14 -7.55
CA PRO A 71 28.52 -26.37 -8.71
C PRO A 71 28.36 -27.32 -9.89
N VAL A 72 27.13 -27.41 -10.41
CA VAL A 72 26.86 -28.12 -11.65
C VAL A 72 27.63 -27.38 -12.73
N LYS A 73 28.79 -27.92 -13.07
CA LYS A 73 29.59 -27.48 -14.22
C LYS A 73 28.68 -27.69 -15.42
N VAL A 74 28.09 -26.61 -15.94
CA VAL A 74 27.37 -26.63 -17.21
C VAL A 74 28.40 -26.94 -18.29
N VAL A 75 28.62 -28.23 -18.52
CA VAL A 75 29.31 -28.71 -19.70
C VAL A 75 28.41 -28.31 -20.85
N LYS A 76 28.85 -27.29 -21.60
CA LYS A 76 28.27 -26.96 -22.90
C LYS A 76 28.45 -28.21 -23.75
N VAL A 77 27.39 -29.00 -23.87
CA VAL A 77 27.38 -30.20 -24.71
C VAL A 77 27.54 -29.70 -26.13
N ILE A 78 28.76 -29.77 -26.66
CA ILE A 78 29.00 -29.69 -28.09
C ILE A 78 28.20 -30.84 -28.69
N PRO A 79 27.17 -30.59 -29.53
CA PRO A 79 26.45 -31.67 -30.16
C PRO A 79 27.46 -32.45 -30.99
N ARG A 80 27.79 -33.66 -30.56
CA ARG A 80 28.56 -34.60 -31.36
C ARG A 80 27.73 -34.86 -32.60
N GLN A 81 28.20 -34.34 -33.74
CA GLN A 81 27.74 -34.76 -35.04
C GLN A 81 28.00 -36.26 -35.12
N PHE A 82 26.93 -37.04 -35.00
CA PHE A 82 26.96 -38.45 -35.31
C PHE A 82 26.89 -38.55 -36.83
N ASP A 83 28.04 -38.57 -37.49
CA ASP A 83 28.13 -39.07 -38.85
C ASP A 83 27.82 -40.57 -38.84
N ALA A 84 26.75 -40.91 -39.53
CA ALA A 84 26.21 -42.25 -39.67
C ALA A 84 27.15 -43.14 -40.50
N ASN A 85 28.31 -43.56 -39.97
CA ASN A 85 28.93 -44.84 -40.37
C ASN A 85 30.13 -45.39 -39.56
N ARG A 86 30.46 -44.91 -38.36
CA ARG A 86 31.61 -45.48 -37.61
C ARG A 86 31.40 -45.53 -36.10
N LEU A 87 31.32 -46.75 -35.56
CA LEU A 87 31.39 -47.01 -34.13
C LEU A 87 32.86 -47.15 -33.72
N MET A 88 33.46 -46.11 -33.14
CA MET A 88 34.75 -46.20 -32.45
C MET A 88 34.57 -45.91 -30.96
N ALA A 89 35.01 -46.85 -30.12
CA ALA A 89 35.02 -46.69 -28.67
C ALA A 89 36.39 -46.15 -28.22
N PRO A 90 36.49 -44.90 -27.72
CA PRO A 90 37.76 -44.37 -27.22
C PRO A 90 38.10 -44.99 -25.86
N LYS A 91 39.27 -45.62 -25.82
CA LYS A 91 39.81 -46.40 -24.70
C LYS A 91 40.99 -45.62 -24.10
N GLN A 92 40.73 -44.53 -23.36
CA GLN A 92 41.72 -43.86 -22.47
C GLN A 92 41.08 -42.68 -21.70
N ILE A 93 41.34 -42.61 -20.40
CA ILE A 93 40.95 -41.51 -19.51
C ILE A 93 42.19 -40.63 -19.28
N PRO A 94 42.18 -39.34 -19.68
CA PRO A 94 43.28 -38.41 -19.40
C PRO A 94 43.45 -38.15 -17.89
N LYS A 95 44.70 -38.08 -17.43
CA LYS A 95 45.11 -38.11 -16.01
C LYS A 95 45.38 -36.75 -15.35
N GLU A 96 45.10 -35.61 -15.99
CA GLU A 96 45.41 -34.30 -15.40
C GLU A 96 44.29 -33.27 -15.56
N ILE A 97 43.97 -32.60 -14.45
CA ILE A 97 43.14 -31.40 -14.39
C ILE A 97 43.93 -30.37 -13.57
N ALA A 98 44.17 -29.21 -14.18
CA ALA A 98 44.97 -28.12 -13.65
C ALA A 98 44.42 -27.54 -12.34
N MET A 99 45.34 -27.33 -11.39
CA MET A 99 45.18 -26.56 -10.16
C MET A 99 44.80 -25.11 -10.47
N ILE A 100 43.73 -24.60 -9.84
CA ILE A 100 43.46 -23.16 -9.79
C ILE A 100 42.97 -22.79 -8.38
N LYS A 101 43.98 -22.45 -7.58
CA LYS A 101 44.14 -21.32 -6.64
C LYS A 101 42.98 -20.92 -5.72
N GLU A 102 43.28 -21.13 -4.44
CA GLU A 102 42.67 -20.64 -3.22
C GLU A 102 43.04 -19.15 -3.03
N GLU A 103 42.04 -18.29 -2.90
CA GLU A 103 42.23 -16.90 -2.49
C GLU A 103 41.04 -16.51 -1.59
N GLU A 104 41.19 -16.75 -0.30
CA GLU A 104 40.31 -16.19 0.72
C GLU A 104 41.13 -15.87 1.97
N LEU A 105 41.31 -14.59 2.24
CA LEU A 105 41.65 -14.08 3.56
C LEU A 105 40.57 -13.06 4.00
N PRO A 106 40.36 -12.96 5.32
CA PRO A 106 39.08 -12.57 5.94
C PRO A 106 38.87 -11.05 6.06
N PRO A 107 37.62 -10.58 6.18
CA PRO A 107 37.29 -9.27 6.76
C PRO A 107 37.01 -9.40 8.28
N PRO A 108 36.75 -8.33 9.04
CA PRO A 108 37.19 -6.93 8.96
C PRO A 108 37.70 -6.41 10.33
N MET A 109 38.53 -5.35 10.41
CA MET A 109 38.57 -4.50 11.61
C MET A 109 38.97 -3.06 11.29
N GLY A 110 38.10 -2.14 11.74
CA GLY A 110 38.46 -1.00 12.58
C GLY A 110 39.47 0.00 12.04
N GLY A 111 38.98 1.19 11.71
CA GLY A 111 39.79 2.34 11.32
C GLY A 111 40.87 2.71 12.35
N ALA A 112 42.07 2.92 11.84
CA ALA A 112 43.09 3.77 12.45
C ALA A 112 43.94 4.33 11.29
N VAL A 113 43.68 5.58 10.91
CA VAL A 113 44.51 6.29 9.94
C VAL A 113 45.74 6.79 10.70
N VAL A 114 46.84 6.05 10.59
CA VAL A 114 48.17 6.47 11.08
C VAL A 114 49.03 6.73 9.85
N GLY A 115 49.33 7.99 9.59
CA GLY A 115 50.11 8.40 8.42
C GLY A 115 50.45 9.88 8.41
N GLY A 116 51.12 10.36 9.47
CA GLY A 116 51.78 11.67 9.45
C GLY A 116 53.12 11.59 8.71
N VAL A 117 53.38 12.54 7.82
CA VAL A 117 54.64 12.69 7.09
C VAL A 117 55.77 13.06 8.07
N PRO A 118 56.91 12.33 8.09
CA PRO A 118 58.04 12.67 8.95
C PRO A 118 58.71 13.99 8.50
N GLY A 119 58.63 15.05 9.32
CA GLY A 119 59.44 16.27 9.10
C GLY A 119 58.84 17.65 9.45
N GLY A 120 57.72 17.75 10.18
CA GLY A 120 57.12 19.04 10.54
C GLY A 120 57.65 19.65 11.85
N VAL A 121 58.10 20.91 11.80
CA VAL A 121 58.47 21.71 12.98
C VAL A 121 57.20 22.00 13.82
N PRO A 122 57.16 21.73 15.13
CA PRO A 122 55.98 22.00 15.95
C PRO A 122 55.76 23.52 16.14
N GLY A 123 54.71 24.10 15.55
CA GLY A 123 54.37 25.50 15.80
C GLY A 123 53.35 26.21 14.90
N GLY A 124 52.56 25.51 14.09
CA GLY A 124 51.56 26.14 13.22
C GLY A 124 50.18 26.25 13.86
N VAL A 125 49.72 27.47 14.15
CA VAL A 125 48.34 27.78 14.57
C VAL A 125 47.40 27.52 13.37
N PRO A 126 46.36 26.66 13.48
CA PRO A 126 45.36 26.51 12.42
C PRO A 126 44.41 27.72 12.44
N GLY A 127 44.80 28.79 11.77
CA GLY A 127 44.04 30.05 11.73
C GLY A 127 44.70 31.13 10.87
N GLY A 128 45.44 30.74 9.83
CA GLY A 128 46.19 31.64 8.95
C GLY A 128 45.26 32.56 8.15
N VAL A 129 44.99 33.73 8.72
CA VAL A 129 44.53 34.94 8.03
C VAL A 129 45.63 35.44 7.10
N ILE A 130 45.30 35.61 5.82
CA ILE A 130 46.19 36.21 4.81
C ILE A 130 45.52 37.47 4.26
N GLY A 131 46.20 38.60 4.41
CA GLY A 131 45.96 39.88 3.72
C GLY A 131 44.96 40.80 4.42
N GLY A 132 45.21 42.07 4.73
CA GLY A 132 46.23 43.00 4.26
C GLY A 132 45.56 44.28 3.74
N ILE A 133 45.90 45.42 4.36
CA ILE A 133 45.86 46.83 3.90
C ILE A 133 44.55 47.67 3.95
N ILE A 134 44.51 48.56 4.96
CA ILE A 134 44.28 50.02 4.96
C ILE A 134 43.56 50.65 3.74
N GLY A 135 42.42 51.29 3.99
CA GLY A 135 41.81 52.30 3.09
C GLY A 135 40.41 52.71 3.55
N GLY A 136 40.27 53.90 4.15
CA GLY A 136 39.01 54.40 4.70
C GLY A 136 38.02 54.91 3.65
N VAL A 137 36.73 54.58 3.84
CA VAL A 137 35.54 55.25 3.30
C VAL A 137 34.39 55.11 4.31
N PRO A 138 33.46 56.09 4.41
CA PRO A 138 32.49 56.14 5.48
C PRO A 138 31.43 55.05 5.36
N SER A 139 30.97 54.61 6.53
CA SER A 139 29.84 53.72 6.77
C SER A 139 28.63 54.09 5.89
N ALA A 140 28.34 53.26 4.89
CA ALA A 140 27.01 53.17 4.30
C ALA A 140 26.30 51.99 4.98
N ALA A 141 25.14 52.25 5.58
CA ALA A 141 24.32 51.22 6.18
C ALA A 141 24.03 50.10 5.15
N PRO A 142 24.05 48.81 5.55
CA PRO A 142 23.70 47.73 4.65
C PRO A 142 22.29 47.96 4.08
N PRO A 143 22.04 47.65 2.78
CA PRO A 143 20.68 47.68 2.25
C PRO A 143 19.78 46.75 3.09
N PRO A 144 18.50 47.10 3.27
CA PRO A 144 17.56 46.24 4.00
C PRO A 144 17.54 44.85 3.36
N PRO A 145 17.50 43.77 4.17
CA PRO A 145 17.48 42.42 3.64
C PRO A 145 16.29 42.28 2.68
N PRO A 146 16.47 41.63 1.52
CA PRO A 146 15.36 41.34 0.62
C PRO A 146 14.26 40.61 1.39
N PRO A 147 12.97 40.86 1.11
CA PRO A 147 11.88 40.13 1.74
C PRO A 147 12.16 38.62 1.61
N PRO A 148 11.93 37.82 2.66
CA PRO A 148 12.16 36.39 2.59
C PRO A 148 11.49 35.84 1.34
N LYS A 149 12.29 35.37 0.37
CA LYS A 149 11.76 34.61 -0.75
C LYS A 149 11.03 33.44 -0.11
N GLU A 150 9.71 33.39 -0.27
CA GLU A 150 8.89 32.26 0.15
C GLU A 150 9.56 31.01 -0.40
N VAL A 151 10.19 30.25 0.48
CA VAL A 151 10.83 28.99 0.11
C VAL A 151 9.68 28.12 -0.38
N PRO A 152 9.63 27.72 -1.66
CA PRO A 152 8.54 26.89 -2.15
C PRO A 152 8.53 25.64 -1.28
N LYS A 153 7.44 25.42 -0.52
CA LYS A 153 7.28 24.20 0.27
C LYS A 153 7.54 23.03 -0.67
N PRO A 154 8.43 22.09 -0.30
CA PRO A 154 8.77 20.97 -1.18
C PRO A 154 7.48 20.21 -1.52
N LYS A 155 7.09 20.24 -2.80
CA LYS A 155 5.97 19.44 -3.28
C LYS A 155 6.30 17.97 -3.02
N PRO A 156 5.39 17.17 -2.43
CA PRO A 156 5.62 15.74 -2.26
C PRO A 156 5.83 15.11 -3.64
N THR A 157 7.03 14.59 -3.88
CA THR A 157 7.43 14.06 -5.20
C THR A 157 6.92 12.63 -5.46
N GLY A 158 5.91 12.17 -4.72
CA GLY A 158 5.41 10.80 -4.84
C GLY A 158 3.98 10.61 -4.36
N PRO A 159 3.32 9.53 -4.81
CA PRO A 159 1.94 9.23 -4.43
C PRO A 159 1.84 8.97 -2.94
N ILE A 160 0.87 9.61 -2.30
CA ILE A 160 0.62 9.48 -0.87
C ILE A 160 -0.08 8.15 -0.64
N ARG A 161 0.38 7.36 0.34
CA ARG A 161 -0.34 6.14 0.73
C ARG A 161 -1.50 6.50 1.65
N VAL A 162 -2.71 6.09 1.26
CA VAL A 162 -3.86 6.16 2.14
C VAL A 162 -4.50 4.78 2.25
N GLY A 163 -5.04 4.46 3.43
CA GLY A 163 -5.72 3.18 3.66
C GLY A 163 -6.92 2.97 2.73
N GLY A 164 -7.11 1.74 2.25
CA GLY A 164 -8.17 1.38 1.28
C GLY A 164 -9.57 1.77 1.71
N ASN A 165 -9.89 1.67 3.01
CA ASN A 165 -11.21 1.99 3.55
C ASN A 165 -11.58 3.48 3.40
N VAL A 166 -10.60 4.38 3.40
CA VAL A 166 -10.84 5.82 3.27
C VAL A 166 -11.15 6.19 1.82
N GLN A 167 -10.55 5.50 0.85
CA GLN A 167 -10.79 5.75 -0.57
C GLN A 167 -12.06 5.10 -1.09
N ALA A 168 -12.51 3.99 -0.50
CA ALA A 168 -13.80 3.41 -0.83
C ALA A 168 -14.97 4.41 -0.66
N ALA A 169 -14.87 5.30 0.33
CA ALA A 169 -15.86 6.36 0.58
C ALA A 169 -15.82 7.51 -0.44
N ASN A 170 -14.74 7.64 -1.21
CA ASN A 170 -14.54 8.69 -2.20
C ASN A 170 -14.88 8.23 -3.63
N LEU A 171 -15.51 7.07 -3.80
CA LEU A 171 -15.84 6.55 -5.13
C LEU A 171 -17.02 7.32 -5.74
N ILE A 172 -16.77 8.06 -6.83
CA ILE A 172 -17.80 8.83 -7.55
C ILE A 172 -18.59 7.90 -8.47
N ARG A 173 -17.89 7.04 -9.22
CA ARG A 173 -18.48 6.13 -10.18
C ARG A 173 -17.97 4.73 -9.98
N GLN A 174 -18.88 3.82 -9.65
CA GLN A 174 -18.60 2.40 -9.50
C GLN A 174 -19.31 1.60 -10.58
N VAL A 175 -18.54 0.99 -11.47
CA VAL A 175 -19.07 0.02 -12.45
C VAL A 175 -18.97 -1.38 -11.84
N ARG A 176 -20.09 -2.10 -11.74
CA ARG A 176 -20.08 -3.47 -11.23
C ARG A 176 -19.37 -4.39 -12.23
N PRO A 177 -18.46 -5.27 -11.79
CA PRO A 177 -17.78 -6.19 -12.68
C PRO A 177 -18.75 -7.22 -13.26
N ASN A 178 -18.63 -7.48 -14.56
CA ASN A 178 -19.41 -8.54 -15.19
C ASN A 178 -18.85 -9.89 -14.76
N TYR A 179 -19.69 -10.73 -14.18
CA TYR A 179 -19.26 -11.98 -13.58
C TYR A 179 -19.05 -13.05 -14.67
N PRO A 180 -17.82 -13.58 -14.85
CA PRO A 180 -17.49 -14.48 -15.96
C PRO A 180 -18.34 -15.77 -15.97
N PRO A 181 -18.83 -16.23 -17.13
CA PRO A 181 -19.67 -17.44 -17.21
C PRO A 181 -18.99 -18.69 -16.64
N LEU A 182 -17.70 -18.88 -16.92
CA LEU A 182 -16.91 -20.00 -16.39
C LEU A 182 -16.84 -19.97 -14.86
N ALA A 183 -16.63 -18.78 -14.27
CA ALA A 183 -16.61 -18.62 -12.82
C ALA A 183 -17.99 -18.88 -12.19
N LYS A 184 -19.08 -18.45 -12.86
CA LYS A 184 -20.45 -18.74 -12.40
C LYS A 184 -20.75 -20.24 -12.40
N GLN A 185 -20.43 -20.93 -13.50
CA GLN A 185 -20.64 -22.37 -13.66
C GLN A 185 -19.84 -23.16 -12.63
N ALA A 186 -18.59 -22.77 -12.39
CA ALA A 186 -17.73 -23.37 -11.38
C ALA A 186 -18.03 -22.89 -9.94
N ARG A 187 -19.05 -22.04 -9.74
CA ARG A 187 -19.45 -21.47 -8.44
C ARG A 187 -18.31 -20.74 -7.69
N ILE A 188 -17.37 -20.14 -8.43
CA ILE A 188 -16.16 -19.51 -7.89
C ILE A 188 -16.44 -18.11 -7.37
N GLN A 189 -16.42 -17.92 -6.07
CA GLN A 189 -16.60 -16.62 -5.40
C GLN A 189 -15.30 -16.14 -4.76
N GLY A 190 -15.22 -14.85 -4.44
CA GLY A 190 -14.11 -14.30 -3.67
C GLY A 190 -13.85 -12.82 -3.91
N VAL A 191 -12.83 -12.31 -3.24
CA VAL A 191 -12.39 -10.92 -3.35
C VAL A 191 -11.13 -10.86 -4.21
N VAL A 192 -11.12 -9.98 -5.21
CA VAL A 192 -9.92 -9.65 -5.99
C VAL A 192 -9.36 -8.32 -5.46
N ARG A 193 -8.11 -8.33 -5.03
CA ARG A 193 -7.43 -7.16 -4.45
C ARG A 193 -6.40 -6.60 -5.42
N PHE A 194 -6.43 -5.29 -5.59
CA PHE A 194 -5.49 -4.55 -6.43
C PHE A 194 -4.78 -3.47 -5.63
N ASN A 195 -3.53 -3.20 -5.96
CA ASN A 195 -2.88 -1.93 -5.66
C ASN A 195 -3.05 -1.01 -6.85
N ALA A 196 -3.46 0.23 -6.61
CA ALA A 196 -3.63 1.21 -7.67
C ALA A 196 -3.18 2.60 -7.22
N ILE A 197 -2.83 3.44 -8.18
CA ILE A 197 -2.53 4.85 -7.97
C ILE A 197 -3.70 5.65 -8.54
N ILE A 198 -4.44 6.35 -7.68
CA ILE A 198 -5.47 7.29 -8.09
C ILE A 198 -4.78 8.59 -8.48
N SER A 199 -5.00 9.03 -9.71
CA SER A 199 -4.47 10.29 -10.24
C SER A 199 -5.14 11.51 -9.61
N ARG A 200 -4.58 12.69 -9.87
CA ARG A 200 -5.14 13.98 -9.44
C ARG A 200 -6.54 14.25 -10.01
N ASP A 201 -6.88 13.62 -11.12
CA ASP A 201 -8.20 13.73 -11.76
C ASP A 201 -9.18 12.67 -11.25
N GLY A 202 -8.75 11.79 -10.35
CA GLY A 202 -9.58 10.72 -9.79
C GLY A 202 -9.68 9.46 -10.66
N THR A 203 -8.99 9.43 -11.81
CA THR A 203 -8.88 8.22 -12.63
C THR A 203 -7.84 7.27 -12.04
N ILE A 204 -8.02 5.97 -12.29
CA ILE A 204 -7.11 4.94 -11.80
C ILE A 204 -5.93 4.76 -12.76
N GLN A 205 -4.73 4.79 -12.21
CA GLN A 205 -3.48 4.52 -12.88
C GLN A 205 -2.72 3.39 -12.16
N ASN A 206 -1.78 2.77 -12.87
CA ASN A 206 -0.89 1.73 -12.35
C ASN A 206 -1.61 0.64 -11.52
N LEU A 207 -2.59 -0.01 -12.13
CA LEU A 207 -3.33 -1.11 -11.50
C LEU A 207 -2.48 -2.37 -11.46
N GLN A 208 -2.11 -2.82 -10.27
CA GLN A 208 -1.37 -4.05 -10.03
C GLN A 208 -2.23 -5.05 -9.27
N MET A 209 -2.34 -6.27 -9.78
CA MET A 209 -3.03 -7.35 -9.06
C MET A 209 -2.18 -7.79 -7.86
N MET A 210 -2.80 -7.82 -6.68
CA MET A 210 -2.18 -8.39 -5.48
C MET A 210 -2.60 -9.84 -5.27
N SER A 211 -3.91 -10.09 -5.34
CA SER A 211 -4.48 -11.42 -5.08
C SER A 211 -5.88 -11.55 -5.65
N GLY A 212 -6.31 -12.78 -5.90
CA GLY A 212 -7.64 -13.11 -6.40
C GLY A 212 -7.62 -14.33 -7.30
N HIS A 213 -8.80 -14.89 -7.59
CA HIS A 213 -8.88 -16.05 -8.48
C HIS A 213 -8.63 -15.62 -9.94
N PRO A 214 -7.75 -16.30 -10.71
CA PRO A 214 -7.44 -15.93 -12.10
C PRO A 214 -8.66 -15.82 -13.03
N LEU A 215 -9.76 -16.52 -12.75
CA LEU A 215 -10.98 -16.42 -13.55
C LEU A 215 -11.77 -15.12 -13.29
N LEU A 216 -11.60 -14.48 -12.12
CA LEU A 216 -12.29 -13.24 -11.75
C LEU A 216 -11.47 -11.99 -12.13
N VAL A 217 -10.15 -12.14 -12.24
CA VAL A 217 -9.21 -11.03 -12.45
C VAL A 217 -9.50 -10.21 -13.71
N PRO A 218 -9.76 -10.80 -14.90
CA PRO A 218 -9.99 -10.00 -16.11
C PRO A 218 -11.23 -9.11 -15.96
N ALA A 219 -12.34 -9.67 -15.49
CA ALA A 219 -13.57 -8.95 -15.23
C ALA A 219 -13.40 -7.84 -14.18
N ALA A 220 -12.64 -8.13 -13.11
CA ALA A 220 -12.35 -7.15 -12.08
C ALA A 220 -11.50 -5.99 -12.63
N THR A 221 -10.50 -6.30 -13.45
CA THR A 221 -9.60 -5.32 -14.07
C THR A 221 -10.37 -4.36 -14.98
N GLU A 222 -11.24 -4.89 -15.84
CA GLU A 222 -12.06 -4.08 -16.74
C GLU A 222 -13.02 -3.15 -15.99
N ALA A 223 -13.64 -3.65 -14.92
CA ALA A 223 -14.54 -2.87 -14.10
C ALA A 223 -13.81 -1.73 -13.38
N VAL A 224 -12.69 -2.05 -12.72
CA VAL A 224 -11.93 -1.09 -11.93
C VAL A 224 -11.37 0.02 -12.83
N ARG A 225 -10.90 -0.29 -14.05
CA ARG A 225 -10.46 0.74 -15.01
C ARG A 225 -11.51 1.81 -15.33
N GLN A 226 -12.78 1.47 -15.18
CA GLN A 226 -13.90 2.38 -15.45
C GLN A 226 -14.32 3.19 -14.21
N TRP A 227 -13.77 2.89 -13.03
CA TRP A 227 -14.10 3.60 -11.81
C TRP A 227 -13.46 4.98 -11.78
N VAL A 228 -14.17 5.90 -11.13
CA VAL A 228 -13.71 7.28 -10.94
C VAL A 228 -13.84 7.62 -9.47
N TYR A 229 -12.76 8.06 -8.87
CA TYR A 229 -12.68 8.50 -7.49
C TYR A 229 -12.71 10.02 -7.40
N LYS A 230 -13.07 10.54 -6.23
CA LYS A 230 -12.94 11.95 -5.90
C LYS A 230 -11.46 12.27 -5.69
N PRO A 231 -10.92 13.29 -6.37
CA PRO A 231 -9.56 13.77 -6.12
C PRO A 231 -9.34 14.04 -4.64
N THR A 232 -8.30 13.44 -4.09
CA THR A 232 -7.83 13.74 -2.75
C THR A 232 -7.02 15.04 -2.79
N LEU A 233 -7.46 16.01 -1.98
CA LEU A 233 -6.79 17.30 -1.85
C LEU A 233 -5.89 17.28 -0.62
N LEU A 234 -4.63 17.62 -0.79
CA LEU A 234 -3.70 17.91 0.31
C LEU A 234 -3.33 19.40 0.24
N ASN A 235 -3.64 20.16 1.29
CA ASN A 235 -3.39 21.61 1.33
C ASN A 235 -4.04 22.40 0.17
N GLY A 236 -5.18 21.91 -0.35
CA GLY A 236 -5.88 22.52 -1.48
C GLY A 236 -5.37 22.12 -2.87
N GLU A 237 -4.29 21.33 -2.96
CA GLU A 237 -3.77 20.80 -4.22
C GLU A 237 -4.16 19.33 -4.38
N ALA A 238 -4.60 18.94 -5.58
CA ALA A 238 -4.90 17.54 -5.89
C ALA A 238 -3.61 16.71 -5.94
N VAL A 239 -3.60 15.60 -5.20
CA VAL A 239 -2.43 14.73 -5.07
C VAL A 239 -2.76 13.31 -5.52
N GLU A 240 -1.73 12.63 -6.04
CA GLU A 240 -1.83 11.23 -6.40
C GLU A 240 -1.82 10.36 -5.14
N VAL A 241 -2.59 9.29 -5.15
CA VAL A 241 -2.77 8.45 -3.98
C VAL A 241 -2.66 6.98 -4.32
N GLN A 242 -1.73 6.30 -3.64
CA GLN A 242 -1.64 4.85 -3.68
C GLN A 242 -2.64 4.23 -2.70
N THR A 243 -3.51 3.36 -3.20
CA THR A 243 -4.52 2.69 -2.39
C THR A 243 -4.73 1.24 -2.83
N GLN A 244 -5.39 0.47 -1.96
CA GLN A 244 -5.79 -0.89 -2.24
C GLN A 244 -7.29 -0.91 -2.58
N ILE A 245 -7.63 -1.59 -3.67
CA ILE A 245 -8.98 -1.72 -4.20
C ILE A 245 -9.42 -3.18 -4.08
N ASP A 246 -10.51 -3.41 -3.37
CA ASP A 246 -11.09 -4.73 -3.18
C ASP A 246 -12.38 -4.86 -3.98
N VAL A 247 -12.43 -5.85 -4.86
CA VAL A 247 -13.60 -6.15 -5.72
C VAL A 247 -14.20 -7.48 -5.26
N ASN A 248 -15.40 -7.42 -4.68
CA ASN A 248 -16.08 -8.60 -4.16
C ASN A 248 -16.97 -9.26 -5.23
N PHE A 249 -16.76 -10.55 -5.46
CA PHE A 249 -17.60 -11.40 -6.32
C PHE A 249 -18.37 -12.41 -5.46
N THR A 250 -19.67 -12.17 -5.31
CA THR A 250 -20.60 -13.09 -4.65
C THR A 250 -21.62 -13.61 -5.67
N LEU A 251 -22.04 -14.86 -5.53
CA LEU A 251 -23.21 -15.35 -6.26
C LEU A 251 -24.41 -15.12 -5.36
N SER A 252 -25.34 -14.28 -5.81
CA SER A 252 -26.68 -14.24 -5.24
C SER A 252 -27.32 -15.62 -5.45
N ASN A 253 -27.60 -16.29 -4.34
CA ASN A 253 -28.37 -17.54 -4.31
C ASN A 253 -29.85 -17.23 -4.51
#